data_AF-A0A377JU68-F1
#
_entry.id   AF-A0A377JU68-F1
#
_cell.length_a   1.000
_cell.length_b   1.000
_cell.length_c   1.000
_cell.angle_alpha   90.00
_cell.angle_beta   90.00
_cell.angle_gamma   90.00
#
_symmetry.space_group_name_H-M   'P 1'
#
loop_
_entity.id
_entity.type
_entity.pdbx_description
1 polymer ?
#
loop_
_entity_poly.entity_id
_entity_poly.type
_entity_poly.pdbx_seq_one_letter_code
_entity_poly.pdbx_strand_id
1 'polypeptide(L)'
;MLRFAPSPTGDMHIGNLRAAIFNYIIAKQTNQKFLIRIEDTDLARNIEGKDKEILSLLNLFGLLWDNLVYQSHNFDKHRQLAQYLIEKDLAFYCYCSKEFLESKREEAKAQKKPFRYDMQWAELEKHSNKNPVIRIKGASSTISFEDAIKGHLSFEPHEIDSFVIIKEDGIPTYNFACAVDDMLYDVSFVVRGEDHTSNTPRQILIHRALGYEKVLGYAHLPIILGESGSKMSKRDSASSVAWLLEQGFLPQAIINYLISMGNHTPQEVFKLQESFAWFDIKNIAKSPVKFDIKRLRFLNREHLKMLNEQEFALLVDSKDSSVGALAKLHLQEASTLNEIREKLDKIFAPKCIETAENGESYIEECKILYAILCEMIESKDLNLQDYESLKNALMQRSNLKGKKFFKPLRILLTGQTHGLELSEIYPYLRFFLKDIVRLDRNAIADSNADSTQAIKN
;
A
#
# COMPACT_ATOMS: atom_id res chain seq x y z
N MET A 1 -2.18 16.71 19.69
CA MET A 1 -2.29 16.52 18.22
C MET A 1 -1.55 15.24 17.83
N LEU A 2 -2.07 14.46 16.88
CA LEU A 2 -1.36 13.34 16.26
C LEU A 2 -0.78 13.79 14.92
N ARG A 3 0.30 13.14 14.46
CA ARG A 3 0.87 13.45 13.14
C ARG A 3 1.41 12.25 12.39
N PHE A 4 1.21 12.25 11.08
CA PHE A 4 1.98 11.41 10.16
C PHE A 4 2.99 12.30 9.41
N ALA A 5 4.27 11.94 9.46
CA ALA A 5 5.36 12.79 8.98
C ALA A 5 6.22 12.07 7.92
N PRO A 6 5.75 11.97 6.67
CA PRO A 6 6.49 11.31 5.59
C PRO A 6 7.48 12.26 4.89
N SER A 7 8.62 11.73 4.44
CA SER A 7 9.53 12.43 3.53
C SER A 7 9.17 12.13 2.07
N PRO A 8 9.15 13.13 1.16
CA PRO A 8 8.78 12.95 -0.24
C PRO A 8 9.94 12.40 -1.09
N THR A 9 10.62 11.35 -0.61
CA THR A 9 11.85 10.80 -1.22
C THR A 9 11.63 9.46 -1.94
N GLY A 10 10.37 9.09 -2.19
CA GLY A 10 10.00 7.84 -2.84
C GLY A 10 8.55 7.43 -2.54
N ASP A 11 8.16 6.29 -3.07
CA ASP A 11 6.80 5.78 -2.95
C ASP A 11 6.41 5.50 -1.50
N MET A 12 5.12 5.66 -1.20
CA MET A 12 4.59 5.25 0.09
C MET A 12 4.58 3.73 0.20
N HIS A 13 5.27 3.21 1.21
CA HIS A 13 5.29 1.78 1.51
C HIS A 13 4.28 1.41 2.60
N ILE A 14 3.95 0.12 2.72
CA ILE A 14 2.96 -0.36 3.69
C ILE A 14 3.29 -0.01 5.15
N GLY A 15 4.58 0.09 5.51
CA GLY A 15 5.01 0.53 6.84
C GLY A 15 4.63 2.00 7.12
N ASN A 16 4.79 2.87 6.12
CA ASN A 16 4.40 4.28 6.19
C ASN A 16 2.89 4.40 6.34
N LEU A 17 2.14 3.69 5.48
CA LEU A 17 0.68 3.68 5.54
C LEU A 17 0.16 3.13 6.87
N ARG A 18 0.78 2.07 7.42
CA ARG A 18 0.41 1.53 8.73
C ARG A 18 0.62 2.55 9.85
N ALA A 19 1.72 3.29 9.84
CA ALA A 19 1.93 4.39 10.76
C ALA A 19 0.88 5.50 10.59
N ALA A 20 0.51 5.85 9.35
CA ALA A 20 -0.55 6.83 9.09
C ALA A 20 -1.91 6.37 9.63
N ILE A 21 -2.30 5.11 9.37
CA ILE A 21 -3.55 4.50 9.85
C ILE A 21 -3.60 4.55 11.38
N PHE A 22 -2.53 4.17 12.08
CA PHE A 22 -2.54 4.14 13.55
C PHE A 22 -2.56 5.54 14.17
N ASN A 23 -1.82 6.50 13.60
CA ASN A 23 -1.97 7.90 14.02
C ASN A 23 -3.41 8.39 13.82
N TYR A 24 -4.04 8.06 12.69
CA TYR A 24 -5.41 8.46 12.39
C TYR A 24 -6.43 7.83 13.37
N ILE A 25 -6.33 6.53 13.63
CA ILE A 25 -7.20 5.83 14.59
C ILE A 25 -7.07 6.47 15.98
N ILE A 26 -5.84 6.65 16.48
CA ILE A 26 -5.61 7.26 17.81
C ILE A 26 -6.14 8.70 17.83
N ALA A 27 -5.98 9.47 16.75
CA ALA A 27 -6.53 10.82 16.64
C ALA A 27 -8.06 10.81 16.80
N LYS A 28 -8.76 9.89 16.11
CA LYS A 28 -10.22 9.74 16.23
C LYS A 28 -10.65 9.26 17.61
N GLN A 29 -9.95 8.28 18.19
CA GLN A 29 -10.25 7.76 19.54
C GLN A 29 -10.08 8.81 20.64
N THR A 30 -9.09 9.67 20.51
CA THR A 30 -8.75 10.70 21.51
C THR A 30 -9.35 12.07 21.18
N ASN A 31 -10.17 12.17 20.12
CA ASN A 31 -10.73 13.41 19.61
C ASN A 31 -9.68 14.51 19.41
N GLN A 32 -8.50 14.13 18.91
CA GLN A 32 -7.40 15.02 18.59
C GLN A 32 -7.29 15.24 17.08
N LYS A 33 -6.74 16.39 16.69
CA LYS A 33 -6.42 16.67 15.29
C LYS A 33 -5.35 15.74 14.75
N PHE A 34 -5.48 15.39 13.47
CA PHE A 34 -4.53 14.61 12.68
C PHE A 34 -3.80 15.51 11.68
N LEU A 35 -2.50 15.70 11.89
CA LEU A 35 -1.61 16.53 11.07
C LEU A 35 -0.83 15.68 10.07
N ILE A 36 -0.71 16.15 8.83
CA ILE A 36 0.31 15.67 7.89
C ILE A 36 1.45 16.67 7.86
N ARG A 37 2.67 16.21 8.12
CA ARG A 37 3.89 17.00 8.01
C ARG A 37 4.80 16.42 6.94
N ILE A 38 4.91 17.08 5.79
CA ILE A 38 5.85 16.68 4.75
C ILE A 38 7.27 17.06 5.22
N GLU A 39 8.13 16.05 5.39
CA GLU A 39 9.52 16.22 5.84
C GLU A 39 10.44 16.37 4.62
N ASP A 40 10.36 17.54 3.99
CA ASP A 40 11.04 17.93 2.76
C ASP A 40 12.39 18.61 3.00
N THR A 41 13.06 18.33 4.12
CA THR A 41 14.32 19.00 4.47
C THR A 41 15.52 18.56 3.64
N ASP A 42 15.45 17.35 3.07
CA ASP A 42 16.52 16.79 2.25
C ASP A 42 16.27 17.12 0.77
N LEU A 43 16.59 18.36 0.40
CA LEU A 43 16.36 18.90 -0.94
C LEU A 43 16.93 18.03 -2.06
N ALA A 44 18.04 17.33 -1.80
CA ALA A 44 18.70 16.48 -2.81
C ALA A 44 17.97 15.15 -3.05
N ARG A 45 17.24 14.64 -2.04
CA ARG A 45 16.49 13.38 -2.14
C ARG A 45 15.00 13.58 -2.37
N ASN A 46 14.48 14.79 -2.19
CA ASN A 46 13.09 15.10 -2.50
C ASN A 46 12.82 14.86 -3.99
N ILE A 47 11.68 14.23 -4.27
CA ILE A 47 11.22 13.94 -5.62
C ILE A 47 9.98 14.79 -5.87
N GLU A 48 10.00 15.58 -6.94
CA GLU A 48 8.89 16.44 -7.31
C GLU A 48 7.59 15.64 -7.48
N GLY A 49 6.51 16.11 -6.86
CA GLY A 49 5.18 15.49 -6.93
C GLY A 49 4.95 14.32 -5.97
N LYS A 50 5.97 13.78 -5.30
CA LYS A 50 5.78 12.67 -4.35
C LYS A 50 5.00 13.06 -3.11
N ASP A 51 5.09 14.31 -2.67
CA ASP A 51 4.25 14.85 -1.61
C ASP A 51 2.76 14.78 -2.01
N LYS A 52 2.40 15.21 -3.22
CA LYS A 52 1.03 15.16 -3.75
C LYS A 52 0.52 13.72 -3.89
N GLU A 53 1.39 12.81 -4.34
CA GLU A 53 1.06 11.38 -4.43
C GLU A 53 0.75 10.79 -3.05
N ILE A 54 1.57 11.09 -2.04
CA ILE A 54 1.33 10.68 -0.65
C ILE A 54 -0.03 11.18 -0.18
N LEU A 55 -0.33 12.47 -0.38
CA LEU A 55 -1.61 13.06 0.02
C LEU A 55 -2.80 12.44 -0.71
N SER A 56 -2.66 12.16 -2.01
CA SER A 56 -3.69 11.48 -2.80
C SER A 56 -3.95 10.06 -2.28
N LEU A 57 -2.89 9.32 -1.93
CA LEU A 57 -3.03 7.99 -1.34
C LEU A 57 -3.70 8.06 0.05
N LEU A 58 -3.31 8.99 0.92
CA LEU A 58 -3.99 9.15 2.21
C LEU A 58 -5.49 9.44 2.05
N ASN A 59 -5.86 10.30 1.09
CA ASN A 59 -7.25 10.60 0.77
C ASN A 59 -8.00 9.37 0.23
N LEU A 60 -7.38 8.61 -0.68
CA LEU A 60 -7.94 7.36 -1.23
C LEU A 60 -8.21 6.32 -0.12
N PHE A 61 -7.36 6.30 0.90
CA PHE A 61 -7.50 5.44 2.08
C PHE A 61 -8.46 6.00 3.14
N GLY A 62 -9.09 7.16 2.89
CA GLY A 62 -10.02 7.82 3.82
C GLY A 62 -9.35 8.38 5.08
N LEU A 63 -8.03 8.60 5.04
CA LEU A 63 -7.23 9.16 6.13
C LEU A 63 -7.20 10.69 6.02
N LEU A 64 -8.34 11.33 6.24
CA LEU A 64 -8.48 12.78 6.13
C LEU A 64 -7.75 13.50 7.27
N TRP A 65 -7.02 14.57 6.95
CA TRP A 65 -6.24 15.33 7.92
C TRP A 65 -6.80 16.74 8.15
N ASP A 66 -6.54 17.27 9.34
CA ASP A 66 -6.98 18.60 9.76
C ASP A 66 -6.01 19.70 9.32
N ASN A 67 -4.73 19.37 9.24
CA ASN A 67 -3.66 20.31 8.92
C ASN A 67 -2.61 19.65 8.01
N LEU A 68 -2.05 20.44 7.10
CA LEU A 68 -0.91 20.06 6.25
C LEU A 68 0.18 21.12 6.41
N VAL A 69 1.40 20.68 6.71
CA VAL A 69 2.56 21.57 6.85
C VAL A 69 3.77 20.96 6.14
N TYR A 70 4.67 21.82 5.66
CA TYR A 70 5.96 21.44 5.10
C TYR A 70 7.05 21.88 6.07
N GLN A 71 7.99 20.97 6.35
CA GLN A 71 9.03 21.19 7.35
C GLN A 71 10.02 22.27 6.89
N SER A 72 10.25 22.40 5.58
CA SER A 72 11.06 23.46 4.98
C SER A 72 10.57 24.88 5.33
N HIS A 73 9.26 25.09 5.50
CA HIS A 73 8.71 26.39 5.91
C HIS A 73 9.09 26.80 7.34
N ASN A 74 9.59 25.86 8.17
CA ASN A 74 10.01 26.14 9.54
C ASN A 74 11.52 26.39 9.67
N PHE A 75 12.31 26.39 8.58
CA PHE A 75 13.76 26.55 8.64
C PHE A 75 14.24 27.79 9.40
N ASP A 76 13.56 28.93 9.27
CA ASP A 76 13.88 30.12 10.05
C ASP A 76 13.70 29.90 11.54
N LYS A 77 12.60 29.25 11.95
CA LYS A 77 12.36 28.91 13.36
C LYS A 77 13.39 27.91 13.88
N HIS A 78 13.76 26.92 13.07
CA HIS A 78 14.82 25.97 13.43
C HIS A 78 16.13 26.72 13.70
N ARG A 79 16.54 27.63 12.80
CA ARG A 79 17.75 28.45 13.00
C ARG A 79 17.68 29.33 14.23
N GLN A 80 16.56 30.01 14.47
CA GLN A 80 16.35 30.85 15.66
C GLN A 80 16.47 30.04 16.95
N LEU A 81 15.88 28.85 17.00
CA LEU A 81 15.95 27.98 18.17
C LEU A 81 17.34 27.37 18.36
N ALA A 82 18.07 27.07 17.27
CA ALA A 82 19.47 26.65 17.37
C ALA A 82 20.36 27.77 17.92
N GLN A 83 20.13 29.01 17.49
CA GLN A 83 20.84 30.18 18.00
C GLN A 83 20.53 30.44 19.48
N TYR A 84 19.26 30.32 19.88
CA TYR A 84 18.86 30.35 21.29
C TYR A 84 19.62 29.30 22.13
N LEU A 85 19.77 28.07 21.63
CA LEU A 85 20.53 27.04 22.33
C LEU A 85 22.02 27.40 22.47
N ILE A 86 22.61 28.08 21.48
CA ILE A 86 23.99 28.59 21.59
C ILE A 86 24.09 29.66 22.68
N GLU A 87 23.16 30.62 22.69
CA GLU A 87 23.12 31.70 23.69
C GLU A 87 22.93 31.17 25.12
N LYS A 88 22.28 30.02 25.27
CA LYS A 88 22.11 29.31 26.55
C LYS A 88 23.26 28.37 26.92
N ASP A 89 24.33 28.33 26.11
CA ASP A 89 25.44 27.38 26.29
C ASP A 89 24.97 25.92 26.31
N LEU A 90 23.92 25.61 25.53
CA LEU A 90 23.39 24.25 25.33
C LEU A 90 23.77 23.68 23.95
N ALA A 91 24.27 24.53 23.05
CA ALA A 91 24.80 24.17 21.75
C ALA A 91 26.08 24.99 21.46
N PHE A 92 26.86 24.54 20.48
CA PHE A 92 28.12 25.17 20.10
C PHE A 92 28.43 25.00 18.61
N TYR A 93 29.24 25.90 18.06
CA TYR A 93 29.79 25.78 16.72
C TYR A 93 30.90 24.73 16.68
N CYS A 94 30.87 23.85 15.69
CA CYS A 94 31.88 22.83 15.46
C CYS A 94 32.46 22.99 14.07
N TYR A 95 33.79 23.16 14.03
CA TYR A 95 34.58 23.39 12.82
C TYR A 95 35.34 22.14 12.35
N CYS A 96 35.12 20.98 13.00
CA CYS A 96 35.75 19.72 12.61
C CYS A 96 35.42 19.40 11.15
N SER A 97 36.46 19.14 10.33
CA SER A 97 36.29 18.73 8.95
C SER A 97 35.73 17.31 8.85
N LYS A 98 35.18 16.95 7.67
CA LYS A 98 34.67 15.60 7.42
C LYS A 98 35.79 14.58 7.49
N GLU A 99 36.98 14.93 6.99
CA GLU A 99 38.20 14.13 6.98
C GLU A 99 38.69 13.86 8.40
N PHE A 100 38.68 14.88 9.26
CA PHE A 100 39.03 14.72 10.68
C PHE A 100 38.04 13.80 11.39
N LEU A 101 36.73 14.00 11.20
CA LEU A 101 35.73 13.13 11.83
C LEU A 101 35.83 11.69 11.34
N GLU A 102 36.19 11.48 10.07
CA GLU A 102 36.39 10.14 9.51
C GLU A 102 37.63 9.45 10.08
N SER A 103 38.74 10.17 10.26
CA SER A 103 39.92 9.60 10.92
C SER A 103 39.60 9.15 12.35
N LYS A 104 38.80 9.93 13.09
CA LYS A 104 38.31 9.54 14.42
C LYS A 104 37.36 8.34 14.42
N ARG A 105 36.57 8.16 13.37
CA ARG A 105 35.75 6.93 13.19
C ARG A 105 36.62 5.71 12.96
N GLU A 106 37.63 5.81 12.09
CA GLU A 106 38.55 4.70 11.84
C GLU A 106 39.43 4.38 13.06
N GLU A 107 39.85 5.39 13.85
CA GLU A 107 40.50 5.18 15.15
C GLU A 107 39.61 4.37 16.12
N ALA A 108 38.34 4.77 16.27
CA ALA A 108 37.40 4.07 17.15
C ALA A 108 37.15 2.63 16.69
N LYS A 109 37.00 2.42 15.38
CA LYS A 109 36.83 1.10 14.76
C LYS A 109 38.06 0.22 14.93
N ALA A 110 39.27 0.74 14.75
CA ALA A 110 40.52 0.04 15.02
C ALA A 110 40.61 -0.39 16.49
N GLN A 111 40.10 0.44 17.40
CA GLN A 111 40.01 0.14 18.84
C GLN A 111 38.80 -0.72 19.22
N LYS A 112 37.95 -1.12 18.25
CA LYS A 112 36.69 -1.86 18.47
C LYS A 112 35.76 -1.20 19.49
N LYS A 113 35.76 0.14 19.53
CA LYS A 113 34.87 0.95 20.38
C LYS A 113 33.85 1.66 19.50
N PRO A 114 32.62 1.92 20.01
CA PRO A 114 31.66 2.74 19.28
C PRO A 114 32.22 4.15 19.12
N PHE A 115 32.05 4.72 17.93
CA PHE A 115 32.38 6.12 17.71
C PHE A 115 31.47 7.02 18.57
N ARG A 116 32.10 7.99 19.24
CA ARG A 116 31.46 9.03 20.03
C ARG A 116 32.18 10.34 19.76
N TYR A 117 31.42 11.41 19.54
CA TYR A 117 31.98 12.73 19.34
C TYR A 117 32.53 13.28 20.66
N ASP A 118 33.79 13.71 20.65
CA ASP A 118 34.40 14.42 21.77
C ASP A 118 34.24 15.94 21.58
N MET A 119 33.69 16.61 22.58
CA MET A 119 33.51 18.06 22.57
C MET A 119 34.82 18.84 22.50
N GLN A 120 35.93 18.28 22.99
CA GLN A 120 37.25 18.94 22.92
C GLN A 120 37.71 19.15 21.48
N TRP A 121 37.21 18.33 20.53
CA TRP A 121 37.54 18.48 19.12
C TRP A 121 37.00 19.77 18.51
N ALA A 122 35.95 20.35 19.08
CA ALA A 122 35.41 21.63 18.60
C ALA A 122 36.43 22.77 18.78
N GLU A 123 37.16 22.77 19.89
CA GLU A 123 38.21 23.77 20.14
C GLU A 123 39.50 23.41 19.39
N LEU A 124 39.85 22.11 19.32
CA LEU A 124 41.02 21.64 18.57
C LEU A 124 40.96 22.03 17.08
N GLU A 125 39.80 21.88 16.45
CA GLU A 125 39.59 22.07 15.01
C GLU A 125 38.95 23.43 14.67
N LYS A 126 39.01 24.41 15.57
CA LYS A 126 38.30 25.71 15.47
C LYS A 126 38.54 26.49 14.17
N HIS A 127 39.63 26.21 13.47
CA HIS A 127 40.03 26.88 12.23
C HIS A 127 40.03 25.96 11.00
N SER A 128 39.59 24.71 11.15
CA SER A 128 39.71 23.68 10.12
C SER A 128 38.63 23.74 9.04
N ASN A 129 37.50 24.40 9.30
CA ASN A 129 36.41 24.59 8.35
C ASN A 129 35.96 26.06 8.36
N LYS A 130 35.58 26.62 7.21
CA LYS A 130 35.02 27.98 7.14
C LYS A 130 33.53 28.02 7.45
N ASN A 131 32.84 26.90 7.24
CA ASN A 131 31.40 26.78 7.41
C ASN A 131 31.11 25.79 8.54
N PRO A 132 31.04 26.24 9.81
CA PRO A 132 30.80 25.33 10.93
C PRO A 132 29.40 24.73 10.89
N VAL A 133 29.25 23.59 11.54
CA VAL A 133 27.94 23.05 11.93
C VAL A 133 27.58 23.49 13.34
N ILE A 134 26.30 23.46 13.70
CA ILE A 134 25.87 23.65 15.10
C ILE A 134 25.60 22.28 15.71
N ARG A 135 26.23 22.00 16.86
CA ARG A 135 25.99 20.79 17.66
C ARG A 135 25.27 21.14 18.96
N ILE A 136 24.32 20.32 19.36
CA ILE A 136 23.77 20.34 20.72
C ILE A 136 24.71 19.56 21.65
N LYS A 137 24.85 20.01 22.90
CA LYS A 137 25.58 19.25 23.93
C LYS A 137 24.87 17.92 24.20
N GLY A 138 25.64 16.86 24.40
CA GLY A 138 25.15 15.54 24.73
C GLY A 138 24.39 15.49 26.05
N ALA A 139 23.73 14.36 26.32
CA ALA A 139 22.98 14.19 27.55
C ALA A 139 23.91 14.19 28.79
N SER A 140 23.50 14.91 29.84
CA SER A 140 24.19 14.91 31.14
C SER A 140 23.62 13.90 32.13
N SER A 141 22.41 13.39 31.87
CA SER A 141 21.69 12.42 32.68
C SER A 141 20.99 11.40 31.78
N THR A 142 20.64 10.25 32.35
CA THR A 142 19.87 9.21 31.67
C THR A 142 18.58 9.79 31.07
N ILE A 143 18.24 9.34 29.86
CA ILE A 143 16.99 9.70 29.18
C ILE A 143 16.14 8.44 29.04
N SER A 144 14.98 8.44 29.70
CA SER A 144 14.02 7.36 29.64
C SER A 144 12.65 7.84 29.14
N PHE A 145 11.88 6.92 28.57
CA PHE A 145 10.52 7.15 28.14
C PHE A 145 9.71 5.84 28.12
N GLU A 146 8.39 5.99 28.20
CA GLU A 146 7.45 4.88 28.03
C GLU A 146 7.03 4.77 26.56
N ASP A 147 7.27 3.62 25.96
CA ASP A 147 6.72 3.26 24.66
C ASP A 147 5.51 2.34 24.82
N ALA A 148 4.40 2.67 24.15
CA ALA A 148 3.17 1.91 24.28
C ALA A 148 3.27 0.46 23.77
N ILE A 149 4.25 0.15 22.90
CA ILE A 149 4.51 -1.20 22.38
C ILE A 149 5.73 -1.80 23.06
N LYS A 150 6.86 -1.10 23.07
CA LYS A 150 8.13 -1.64 23.59
C LYS A 150 8.19 -1.67 25.12
N GLY A 151 7.45 -0.79 25.80
CA GLY A 151 7.50 -0.58 27.25
C GLY A 151 8.55 0.46 27.64
N HIS A 152 9.03 0.40 28.88
CA HIS A 152 10.05 1.30 29.39
C HIS A 152 11.38 1.15 28.63
N LEU A 153 11.91 2.26 28.13
CA LEU A 153 13.22 2.34 27.49
C LEU A 153 14.07 3.39 28.19
N SER A 154 15.35 3.08 28.41
CA SER A 154 16.32 3.95 29.07
C SER A 154 17.63 3.97 28.32
N PHE A 155 18.22 5.15 28.19
CA PHE A 155 19.47 5.40 27.48
C PHE A 155 20.41 6.20 28.37
N GLU A 156 21.63 5.70 28.52
CA GLU A 156 22.66 6.29 29.36
C GLU A 156 23.25 7.57 28.72
N PRO A 157 23.77 8.52 29.51
CA PRO A 157 24.33 9.78 29.01
C PRO A 157 25.33 9.60 27.86
N HIS A 158 26.23 8.61 28.01
CA HIS A 158 27.30 8.34 27.05
C HIS A 158 26.82 7.72 25.72
N GLU A 159 25.55 7.31 25.63
CA GLU A 159 24.93 6.85 24.38
C GLU A 159 24.44 8.01 23.50
N ILE A 160 24.29 9.19 24.10
CA ILE A 160 23.74 10.39 23.47
C ILE A 160 24.80 11.50 23.52
N ASP A 161 25.84 11.31 22.72
CA ASP A 161 26.92 12.27 22.52
C ASP A 161 26.46 13.56 21.80
N SER A 162 27.28 14.61 21.83
CA SER A 162 26.97 15.88 21.16
C SER A 162 26.82 15.70 19.66
N PHE A 163 25.65 16.04 19.12
CA PHE A 163 25.30 15.76 17.72
C PHE A 163 24.87 17.00 16.95
N VAL A 164 24.99 16.93 15.63
CA VAL A 164 24.68 18.04 14.73
C VAL A 164 23.17 18.30 14.72
N ILE A 165 22.78 19.56 14.96
CA ILE A 165 21.41 20.05 14.87
C ILE A 165 21.17 20.95 13.66
N ILE A 166 22.18 21.70 13.23
CA ILE A 166 22.18 22.48 11.97
C ILE A 166 23.43 22.13 11.16
N LYS A 167 23.24 21.80 9.89
CA LYS A 167 24.31 21.46 8.93
C LYS A 167 25.05 22.71 8.42
N GLU A 168 26.12 22.50 7.66
CA GLU A 168 26.97 23.55 7.04
C GLU A 168 26.17 24.45 6.09
N ASP A 169 25.10 23.93 5.49
CA ASP A 169 24.18 24.64 4.58
C ASP A 169 23.07 25.40 5.33
N GLY A 170 23.08 25.41 6.66
CA GLY A 170 22.06 26.07 7.48
C GLY A 170 20.73 25.31 7.57
N ILE A 171 20.63 24.11 7.00
CA ILE A 171 19.45 23.25 7.07
C ILE A 171 19.52 22.39 8.36
N PRO A 172 18.43 22.27 9.12
CA PRO A 172 18.38 21.43 10.32
C PRO A 172 18.54 19.94 10.00
N THR A 173 19.06 19.19 10.97
CA THR A 173 19.07 17.73 10.89
C THR A 173 17.68 17.17 11.24
N TYR A 174 17.41 15.95 10.78
CA TYR A 174 16.13 15.23 11.02
C TYR A 174 15.69 15.30 12.48
N ASN A 175 16.59 14.95 13.43
CA ASN A 175 16.24 14.92 14.84
C ASN A 175 15.86 16.30 15.39
N PHE A 176 16.57 17.34 14.96
CA PHE A 176 16.30 18.71 15.40
C PHE A 176 14.99 19.23 14.80
N ALA A 177 14.81 19.11 13.49
CA ALA A 177 13.59 19.56 12.81
C ALA A 177 12.34 18.83 13.35
N CYS A 178 12.40 17.51 13.52
CA CYS A 178 11.30 16.72 14.08
C CYS A 178 10.93 17.15 15.49
N ALA A 179 11.91 17.28 16.39
CA ALA A 179 11.66 17.65 17.79
C ALA A 179 11.07 19.07 17.86
N VAL A 180 11.66 20.03 17.15
CA VAL A 180 11.16 21.41 17.11
C VAL A 180 9.75 21.45 16.55
N ASP A 181 9.46 20.77 15.44
CA ASP A 181 8.12 20.81 14.85
C ASP A 181 7.09 20.08 15.70
N ASP A 182 7.44 18.97 16.34
CA ASP A 182 6.55 18.29 17.29
C ASP A 182 6.20 19.22 18.48
N MET A 183 7.13 20.08 18.91
CA MET A 183 6.88 21.13 19.89
C MET A 183 5.99 22.25 19.32
N LEU A 184 6.33 22.80 18.14
CA LEU A 184 5.61 23.92 17.52
C LEU A 184 4.14 23.60 17.22
N TYR A 185 3.85 22.35 16.86
CA TYR A 185 2.49 21.89 16.53
C TYR A 185 1.79 21.15 17.69
N ASP A 186 2.37 21.20 18.90
CA ASP A 186 1.81 20.59 20.10
C ASP A 186 1.44 19.10 19.92
N VAL A 187 2.33 18.35 19.28
CA VAL A 187 2.21 16.90 19.15
C VAL A 187 2.21 16.27 20.54
N SER A 188 1.31 15.31 20.75
CA SER A 188 1.13 14.62 22.04
C SER A 188 1.48 13.14 21.98
N PHE A 189 1.43 12.53 20.81
CA PHE A 189 1.75 11.12 20.64
C PHE A 189 2.41 10.86 19.28
N VAL A 190 3.50 10.11 19.28
CA VAL A 190 4.31 9.80 18.11
C VAL A 190 4.24 8.30 17.81
N VAL A 191 3.56 7.94 16.71
CA VAL A 191 3.63 6.59 16.13
C VAL A 191 4.57 6.60 14.94
N ARG A 192 5.58 5.72 14.94
CA ARG A 192 6.57 5.57 13.86
C ARG A 192 7.20 4.17 13.86
N GLY A 193 7.96 3.81 12.83
CA GLY A 193 8.68 2.54 12.78
C GLY A 193 9.80 2.44 13.83
N GLU A 194 10.09 1.22 14.30
CA GLU A 194 11.10 0.97 15.33
C GLU A 194 12.55 1.26 14.91
N ASP A 195 12.81 1.41 13.61
CA ASP A 195 14.10 1.91 13.12
C ASP A 195 14.46 3.29 13.68
N HIS A 196 13.46 4.04 14.15
CA HIS A 196 13.63 5.36 14.75
C HIS A 196 13.66 5.34 16.29
N THR A 197 13.72 4.17 16.94
CA THR A 197 13.73 4.07 18.41
C THR A 197 14.88 4.87 19.02
N SER A 198 16.09 4.78 18.43
CA SER A 198 17.30 5.48 18.88
C SER A 198 17.27 7.00 18.63
N ASN A 199 16.34 7.50 17.81
CA ASN A 199 16.13 8.94 17.62
C ASN A 199 15.33 9.57 18.75
N THR A 200 14.47 8.80 19.43
CA THR A 200 13.60 9.27 20.52
C THR A 200 14.37 9.98 21.64
N PRO A 201 15.42 9.38 22.24
CA PRO A 201 16.13 10.05 23.32
C PRO A 201 16.87 11.32 22.86
N ARG A 202 17.32 11.37 21.59
CA ARG A 202 17.90 12.58 20.98
C ARG A 202 16.86 13.70 20.85
N GLN A 203 15.63 13.37 20.46
CA GLN A 203 14.53 14.32 20.33
C GLN A 203 14.06 14.83 21.70
N ILE A 204 13.99 13.95 22.71
CA ILE A 204 13.69 14.33 24.09
C ILE A 204 14.77 15.28 24.65
N LEU A 205 16.06 15.03 24.36
CA LEU A 205 17.13 15.95 24.76
C LEU A 205 16.92 17.35 24.18
N ILE A 206 16.53 17.45 22.90
CA ILE A 206 16.23 18.72 22.25
C ILE A 206 15.04 19.41 22.93
N HIS A 207 13.95 18.70 23.23
CA HIS A 207 12.80 19.25 23.97
C HIS A 207 13.21 19.80 25.33
N ARG A 208 13.97 19.03 26.12
CA ARG A 208 14.49 19.47 27.43
C ARG A 208 15.35 20.72 27.30
N ALA A 209 16.26 20.76 26.32
CA ALA A 209 17.14 21.90 26.10
C ALA A 209 16.38 23.17 25.67
N LEU A 210 15.25 23.02 24.98
CA LEU A 210 14.34 24.11 24.61
C LEU A 210 13.34 24.47 25.72
N GLY A 211 13.40 23.80 26.89
CA GLY A 211 12.47 24.03 28.00
C GLY A 211 11.05 23.53 27.74
N TYR A 212 10.88 22.58 26.81
CA TYR A 212 9.58 21.98 26.52
C TYR A 212 9.33 20.79 27.46
N GLU A 213 8.45 20.99 28.44
CA GLU A 213 8.20 20.03 29.53
C GLU A 213 7.11 19.00 29.22
N LYS A 214 6.38 19.16 28.11
CA LYS A 214 5.30 18.25 27.75
C LYS A 214 5.84 16.84 27.52
N VAL A 215 5.28 15.87 28.24
CA VAL A 215 5.56 14.44 28.02
C VAL A 215 4.76 13.96 26.81
N LEU A 216 5.47 13.49 25.78
CA LEU A 216 4.89 12.87 24.60
C LEU A 216 4.73 11.37 24.82
N GLY A 217 3.64 10.79 24.31
CA GLY A 217 3.54 9.34 24.15
C GLY A 217 4.29 8.86 22.92
N TYR A 218 4.82 7.65 22.96
CA TYR A 218 5.52 7.03 21.84
C TYR A 218 4.98 5.62 21.57
N ALA A 219 4.95 5.23 20.30
CA ALA A 219 4.78 3.85 19.89
C ALA A 219 5.68 3.54 18.69
N HIS A 220 6.61 2.61 18.87
CA HIS A 220 7.52 2.16 17.84
C HIS A 220 7.03 0.85 17.21
N LEU A 221 6.50 0.95 15.99
CA LEU A 221 5.93 -0.17 15.25
C LEU A 221 7.00 -1.19 14.86
N PRO A 222 6.75 -2.50 15.04
CA PRO A 222 7.71 -3.53 14.68
C PRO A 222 7.95 -3.55 13.17
N ILE A 223 9.16 -3.96 12.78
CA ILE A 223 9.53 -4.16 11.38
C ILE A 223 8.57 -5.15 10.71
N ILE A 224 8.20 -4.85 9.47
CA ILE A 224 7.49 -5.77 8.59
C ILE A 224 8.52 -6.57 7.80
N LEU A 225 8.45 -7.90 7.91
CA LEU A 225 9.28 -8.84 7.15
C LEU A 225 8.57 -9.22 5.85
N GLY A 226 9.33 -9.40 4.77
CA GLY A 226 8.85 -9.98 3.53
C GLY A 226 8.60 -11.49 3.64
N GLU A 227 8.19 -12.11 2.53
CA GLU A 227 7.94 -13.56 2.49
C GLU A 227 9.19 -14.40 2.80
N SER A 228 10.37 -13.88 2.44
CA SER A 228 11.68 -14.46 2.71
C SER A 228 12.10 -14.39 4.19
N GLY A 229 11.35 -13.67 5.03
CA GLY A 229 11.72 -13.42 6.43
C GLY A 229 12.75 -12.31 6.63
N SER A 230 13.28 -11.73 5.55
CA SER A 230 14.11 -10.53 5.61
C SER A 230 13.24 -9.28 5.81
N LYS A 231 13.83 -8.19 6.32
CA LYS A 231 13.16 -6.89 6.39
C LYS A 231 12.64 -6.51 5.01
N MET A 232 11.34 -6.22 4.92
CA MET A 232 10.72 -5.80 3.68
C MET A 232 11.37 -4.50 3.21
N SER A 233 11.76 -4.47 1.95
CA SER A 233 12.54 -3.41 1.35
C SER A 233 11.85 -2.84 0.13
N LYS A 234 12.34 -1.70 -0.37
CA LYS A 234 11.87 -1.09 -1.63
C LYS A 234 12.00 -2.02 -2.85
N ARG A 235 12.78 -3.11 -2.76
CA ARG A 235 12.93 -4.10 -3.83
C ARG A 235 11.79 -5.11 -3.86
N ASP A 236 11.05 -5.25 -2.76
CA ASP A 236 9.86 -6.09 -2.69
C ASP A 236 8.68 -5.28 -3.23
N SER A 237 8.16 -5.60 -4.43
CA SER A 237 7.07 -4.81 -5.05
C SER A 237 5.83 -4.71 -4.15
N ALA A 238 5.53 -5.78 -3.40
CA ALA A 238 4.43 -5.83 -2.44
C ALA A 238 4.59 -4.88 -1.24
N SER A 239 5.77 -4.27 -1.06
CA SER A 239 5.97 -3.20 -0.08
C SER A 239 5.33 -1.88 -0.50
N SER A 240 5.13 -1.65 -1.81
CA SER A 240 4.56 -0.42 -2.36
C SER A 240 3.04 -0.43 -2.26
N VAL A 241 2.47 0.65 -1.72
CA VAL A 241 1.01 0.83 -1.66
C VAL A 241 0.44 1.01 -3.06
N ALA A 242 1.12 1.76 -3.93
CA ALA A 242 0.71 1.96 -5.32
C ALA A 242 0.63 0.63 -6.07
N TRP A 243 1.64 -0.23 -5.92
CA TRP A 243 1.65 -1.55 -6.54
C TRP A 243 0.47 -2.41 -6.07
N LEU A 244 0.13 -2.41 -4.77
CA LEU A 244 -1.05 -3.16 -4.29
C LEU A 244 -2.35 -2.66 -4.93
N LEU A 245 -2.51 -1.34 -5.08
CA LEU A 245 -3.68 -0.79 -5.78
C LEU A 245 -3.69 -1.20 -7.26
N GLU A 246 -2.55 -1.14 -7.94
CA GLU A 246 -2.39 -1.57 -9.33
C GLU A 246 -2.71 -3.05 -9.53
N GLN A 247 -2.44 -3.91 -8.53
CA GLN A 247 -2.82 -5.32 -8.55
C GLN A 247 -4.31 -5.58 -8.28
N GLY A 248 -5.10 -4.52 -8.05
CA GLY A 248 -6.54 -4.61 -7.84
C GLY A 248 -6.94 -4.95 -6.39
N PHE A 249 -6.08 -4.63 -5.41
CA PHE A 249 -6.46 -4.66 -4.00
C PHE A 249 -7.23 -3.39 -3.61
N LEU A 250 -8.33 -3.56 -2.89
CA LEU A 250 -9.15 -2.47 -2.37
C LEU A 250 -8.45 -1.75 -1.21
N PRO A 251 -8.53 -0.40 -1.12
CA PRO A 251 -8.00 0.35 0.02
C PRO A 251 -8.50 -0.16 1.37
N GLN A 252 -9.78 -0.51 1.49
CA GLN A 252 -10.38 -1.05 2.73
C GLN A 252 -9.77 -2.40 3.15
N ALA A 253 -9.46 -3.27 2.18
CA ALA A 253 -8.82 -4.54 2.45
C ALA A 253 -7.38 -4.39 2.92
N ILE A 254 -6.63 -3.46 2.30
CA ILE A 254 -5.26 -3.12 2.72
C ILE A 254 -5.29 -2.55 4.15
N ILE A 255 -6.23 -1.66 4.47
CA ILE A 255 -6.38 -1.10 5.83
C ILE A 255 -6.67 -2.21 6.85
N ASN A 256 -7.68 -3.05 6.58
CA ASN A 256 -8.03 -4.17 7.43
C ASN A 256 -6.80 -5.06 7.68
N TYR A 257 -6.07 -5.39 6.63
CA TYR A 257 -4.86 -6.20 6.72
C TYR A 257 -3.79 -5.57 7.62
N LEU A 258 -3.46 -4.29 7.39
CA LEU A 258 -2.41 -3.58 8.15
C LEU A 258 -2.78 -3.37 9.63
N ILE A 259 -4.06 -3.23 9.95
CA ILE A 259 -4.56 -3.17 11.33
C ILE A 259 -4.48 -4.55 12.00
N SER A 260 -4.80 -5.62 11.27
CA SER A 260 -4.75 -7.00 11.79
C SER A 260 -3.32 -7.52 11.98
N MET A 261 -2.33 -7.00 11.26
CA MET A 261 -0.95 -7.46 11.38
C MET A 261 -0.42 -7.30 12.80
N GLY A 262 -0.04 -8.41 13.42
CA GLY A 262 0.48 -8.42 14.81
C GLY A 262 -0.50 -7.86 15.82
N ASN A 263 -1.80 -7.97 15.59
CA ASN A 263 -2.84 -7.45 16.47
C ASN A 263 -3.94 -8.51 16.64
N HIS A 264 -4.58 -8.53 17.80
CA HIS A 264 -5.80 -9.31 17.98
C HIS A 264 -7.01 -8.44 17.62
N THR A 265 -7.80 -8.87 16.63
CA THR A 265 -8.98 -8.12 16.18
C THR A 265 -10.26 -8.86 16.57
N PRO A 266 -11.35 -8.16 16.97
CA PRO A 266 -12.61 -8.80 17.37
C PRO A 266 -13.25 -9.65 16.27
N GLN A 267 -13.05 -9.25 15.02
CA GLN A 267 -13.46 -9.97 13.83
C GLN A 267 -12.36 -9.89 12.77
N GLU A 268 -12.39 -10.82 11.80
CA GLU A 268 -11.38 -10.87 10.75
C GLU A 268 -11.55 -9.78 9.69
N VAL A 269 -12.81 -9.51 9.32
CA VAL A 269 -13.19 -8.56 8.27
C VAL A 269 -13.87 -7.37 8.94
N PHE A 270 -13.31 -6.17 8.77
CA PHE A 270 -13.84 -4.95 9.36
C PHE A 270 -13.49 -3.72 8.52
N LYS A 271 -14.27 -2.65 8.72
CA LYS A 271 -14.00 -1.32 8.14
C LYS A 271 -13.13 -0.49 9.06
N LEU A 272 -12.42 0.51 8.50
CA LEU A 272 -11.59 1.43 9.28
C LEU A 272 -12.34 2.05 10.47
N GLN A 273 -13.58 2.49 10.26
CA GLN A 273 -14.37 3.18 11.27
C GLN A 273 -14.71 2.29 12.47
N GLU A 274 -14.88 0.98 12.23
CA GLU A 274 -15.15 0.01 13.30
C GLU A 274 -13.95 -0.13 14.24
N SER A 275 -12.73 0.04 13.72
CA SER A 275 -11.49 -0.04 14.52
C SER A 275 -11.39 1.02 15.61
N PHE A 276 -12.09 2.16 15.47
CA PHE A 276 -12.05 3.22 16.48
C PHE A 276 -12.60 2.74 17.84
N ALA A 277 -13.51 1.76 17.85
CA ALA A 277 -14.12 1.29 19.10
C ALA A 277 -13.22 0.33 19.90
N TRP A 278 -12.28 -0.37 19.26
CA TRP A 278 -11.58 -1.50 19.89
C TRP A 278 -10.06 -1.50 19.69
N PHE A 279 -9.52 -0.70 18.77
CA PHE A 279 -8.08 -0.67 18.53
C PHE A 279 -7.36 -0.13 19.78
N ASP A 280 -6.35 -0.87 20.25
CA ASP A 280 -5.40 -0.37 21.24
C ASP A 280 -3.99 -0.63 20.73
N ILE A 281 -3.21 0.44 20.59
CA ILE A 281 -1.83 0.39 20.12
C ILE A 281 -0.95 -0.51 21.01
N LYS A 282 -1.30 -0.67 22.29
CA LYS A 282 -0.58 -1.53 23.25
C LYS A 282 -0.70 -3.01 22.94
N ASN A 283 -1.73 -3.42 22.19
CA ASN A 283 -1.94 -4.81 21.80
C ASN A 283 -1.16 -5.20 20.54
N ILE A 284 -0.47 -4.25 19.90
CA ILE A 284 0.41 -4.54 18.78
C ILE A 284 1.62 -5.35 19.27
N ALA A 285 1.93 -6.42 18.54
CA ALA A 285 3.06 -7.29 18.81
C ALA A 285 4.38 -6.52 18.85
N LYS A 286 5.25 -6.88 19.79
CA LYS A 286 6.59 -6.28 19.91
C LYS A 286 7.58 -6.85 18.87
N SER A 287 7.35 -8.08 18.43
CA SER A 287 8.21 -8.78 17.47
C SER A 287 7.91 -8.37 16.03
N PRO A 288 8.88 -8.50 15.11
CA PRO A 288 8.65 -8.32 13.68
C PRO A 288 7.44 -9.14 13.18
N VAL A 289 6.70 -8.57 12.25
CA VAL A 289 5.49 -9.19 11.67
C VAL A 289 5.74 -9.56 10.23
N LYS A 290 5.30 -10.75 9.81
CA LYS A 290 5.51 -11.24 8.44
C LYS A 290 4.37 -10.79 7.53
N PHE A 291 4.72 -10.27 6.36
CA PHE A 291 3.77 -10.03 5.28
C PHE A 291 3.29 -11.35 4.67
N ASP A 292 1.99 -11.43 4.43
CA ASP A 292 1.30 -12.61 3.92
C ASP A 292 0.29 -12.15 2.86
N ILE A 293 0.69 -12.30 1.60
CA ILE A 293 -0.16 -11.95 0.45
C ILE A 293 -1.42 -12.81 0.39
N LYS A 294 -1.38 -14.07 0.85
CA LYS A 294 -2.56 -14.95 0.82
C LYS A 294 -3.62 -14.44 1.78
N ARG A 295 -3.20 -13.98 2.96
CA ARG A 295 -4.12 -13.33 3.92
C ARG A 295 -4.70 -12.04 3.36
N LEU A 296 -3.89 -11.19 2.72
CA LEU A 296 -4.39 -9.97 2.08
C LEU A 296 -5.39 -10.28 0.95
N ARG A 297 -5.11 -11.29 0.12
CA ARG A 297 -6.04 -11.77 -0.93
C ARG A 297 -7.37 -12.26 -0.35
N PHE A 298 -7.33 -13.04 0.73
CA PHE A 298 -8.54 -13.45 1.45
C PHE A 298 -9.36 -12.24 1.89
N LEU A 299 -8.74 -11.29 2.62
CA LEU A 299 -9.44 -10.09 3.09
C LEU A 299 -9.98 -9.27 1.91
N ASN A 300 -9.21 -9.14 0.83
CA ASN A 300 -9.65 -8.42 -0.35
C ASN A 300 -10.90 -9.01 -0.99
N ARG A 301 -10.95 -10.33 -1.11
CA ARG A 301 -12.14 -11.04 -1.57
C ARG A 301 -13.33 -10.79 -0.64
N GLU A 302 -13.14 -10.87 0.67
CA GLU A 302 -14.25 -10.63 1.61
C GLU A 302 -14.75 -9.18 1.55
N HIS A 303 -13.87 -8.18 1.40
CA HIS A 303 -14.27 -6.79 1.17
C HIS A 303 -14.99 -6.61 -0.17
N LEU A 304 -14.56 -7.29 -1.24
CA LEU A 304 -15.24 -7.28 -2.53
C LEU A 304 -16.66 -7.89 -2.44
N LYS A 305 -16.87 -8.94 -1.63
CA LYS A 305 -18.20 -9.53 -1.40
C LYS A 305 -19.18 -8.57 -0.73
N MET A 306 -18.68 -7.68 0.13
CA MET A 306 -19.48 -6.68 0.86
C MET A 306 -20.03 -5.57 -0.03
N LEU A 307 -19.46 -5.35 -1.21
CA LEU A 307 -19.95 -4.35 -2.15
C LEU A 307 -21.32 -4.75 -2.71
N ASN A 308 -22.20 -3.78 -2.93
CA ASN A 308 -23.40 -4.03 -3.71
C ASN A 308 -23.06 -4.15 -5.21
N GLU A 309 -24.00 -4.65 -6.01
CA GLU A 309 -23.81 -4.89 -7.43
C GLU A 309 -23.46 -3.62 -8.21
N GLN A 310 -24.06 -2.47 -7.86
CA GLN A 310 -23.78 -1.21 -8.52
C GLN A 310 -22.37 -0.68 -8.20
N GLU A 311 -21.95 -0.76 -6.94
CA GLU A 311 -20.59 -0.41 -6.51
C GLU A 311 -19.56 -1.28 -7.23
N PHE A 312 -19.83 -2.58 -7.32
CA PHE A 312 -18.96 -3.51 -8.01
C PHE A 312 -18.87 -3.18 -9.50
N ALA A 313 -20.00 -2.93 -10.16
CA ALA A 313 -20.04 -2.56 -11.57
C ALA A 313 -19.13 -1.36 -11.86
N LEU A 314 -19.18 -0.33 -11.02
CA LEU A 314 -18.33 0.86 -11.17
C LEU A 314 -16.84 0.54 -11.02
N LEU A 315 -16.46 -0.41 -10.15
CA LEU A 315 -15.06 -0.83 -10.01
C LEU A 315 -14.55 -1.63 -11.20
N VAL A 316 -15.43 -2.27 -11.97
CA VAL A 316 -15.09 -2.97 -13.22
C VAL A 316 -15.46 -2.13 -14.46
N ASP A 317 -15.49 -0.80 -14.29
CA ASP A 317 -15.69 0.18 -15.35
C ASP A 317 -17.02 0.04 -16.12
N SER A 318 -18.06 -0.48 -15.45
CA SER A 318 -19.42 -0.63 -15.96
C SER A 318 -20.43 0.20 -15.17
N LYS A 319 -21.51 0.64 -15.83
CA LYS A 319 -22.67 1.29 -15.19
C LYS A 319 -23.81 0.32 -14.93
N ASP A 320 -23.75 -0.88 -15.50
CA ASP A 320 -24.80 -1.88 -15.43
C ASP A 320 -24.60 -2.80 -14.23
N SER A 321 -25.55 -2.77 -13.28
CA SER A 321 -25.49 -3.59 -12.06
C SER A 321 -25.43 -5.08 -12.34
N SER A 322 -25.96 -5.56 -13.47
CA SER A 322 -25.89 -6.99 -13.83
C SER A 322 -24.47 -7.44 -14.18
N VAL A 323 -23.62 -6.54 -14.70
CA VAL A 323 -22.17 -6.78 -14.84
C VAL A 323 -21.53 -6.89 -13.47
N GLY A 324 -21.93 -6.04 -12.52
CA GLY A 324 -21.48 -6.14 -11.13
C GLY A 324 -21.89 -7.45 -10.46
N ALA A 325 -23.11 -7.92 -10.69
CA ALA A 325 -23.58 -9.22 -10.19
C ALA A 325 -22.80 -10.40 -10.79
N LEU A 326 -22.54 -10.37 -12.11
CA LEU A 326 -21.65 -11.33 -12.78
C LEU A 326 -20.23 -11.30 -12.19
N ALA A 327 -19.67 -10.11 -11.98
CA ALA A 327 -18.36 -9.91 -11.38
C ALA A 327 -18.28 -10.51 -9.96
N LYS A 328 -19.34 -10.36 -9.16
CA LYS A 328 -19.43 -10.96 -7.81
C LYS A 328 -19.40 -12.48 -7.83
N LEU A 329 -19.98 -13.14 -8.84
CA LEU A 329 -19.89 -14.60 -8.96
C LEU A 329 -18.44 -15.08 -9.10
N HIS A 330 -17.62 -14.34 -9.85
CA HIS A 330 -16.20 -14.68 -10.04
C HIS A 330 -15.36 -14.58 -8.76
N LEU A 331 -15.88 -14.02 -7.65
CA LEU A 331 -15.23 -14.08 -6.34
C LEU A 331 -15.09 -15.51 -5.78
N GLN A 332 -15.81 -16.50 -6.34
CA GLN A 332 -15.59 -17.91 -5.99
C GLN A 332 -14.18 -18.39 -6.38
N GLU A 333 -13.56 -17.76 -7.39
CA GLU A 333 -12.29 -18.17 -8.00
C GLU A 333 -11.26 -17.03 -8.10
N ALA A 334 -11.64 -15.79 -7.80
CA ALA A 334 -10.79 -14.60 -7.86
C ALA A 334 -10.73 -13.87 -6.51
N SER A 335 -9.64 -13.14 -6.27
CA SER A 335 -9.41 -12.39 -5.04
C SER A 335 -8.97 -10.95 -5.27
N THR A 336 -8.76 -10.51 -6.52
CA THR A 336 -8.45 -9.11 -6.85
C THR A 336 -9.32 -8.59 -7.99
N LEU A 337 -9.46 -7.27 -8.10
CA LEU A 337 -10.20 -6.64 -9.21
C LEU A 337 -9.60 -7.01 -10.57
N ASN A 338 -8.27 -7.14 -10.69
CA ASN A 338 -7.64 -7.47 -11.95
C ASN A 338 -7.96 -8.89 -12.42
N GLU A 339 -7.99 -9.86 -11.51
CA GLU A 339 -8.41 -11.24 -11.83
C GLU A 339 -9.88 -11.29 -12.30
N ILE A 340 -10.72 -10.45 -11.72
CA ILE A 340 -12.13 -10.35 -12.09
C ILE A 340 -12.28 -9.66 -13.45
N ARG A 341 -11.57 -8.54 -13.68
CA ARG A 341 -11.53 -7.86 -14.98
C ARG A 341 -11.05 -8.80 -16.07
N GLU A 342 -9.97 -9.55 -15.86
CA GLU A 342 -9.48 -10.53 -16.85
C GLU A 342 -10.55 -11.58 -17.21
N LYS A 343 -11.33 -12.04 -16.24
CA LYS A 343 -12.43 -12.99 -16.48
C LYS A 343 -13.57 -12.35 -17.26
N LEU A 344 -13.96 -11.13 -16.92
CA LEU A 344 -14.99 -10.37 -17.64
C LEU A 344 -14.52 -10.05 -19.06
N ASP A 345 -13.29 -9.59 -19.24
CA ASP A 345 -12.70 -9.27 -20.54
C ASP A 345 -12.76 -10.50 -21.47
N LYS A 346 -12.46 -11.70 -20.96
CA LYS A 346 -12.61 -12.95 -21.74
C LYS A 346 -14.08 -13.26 -22.10
N ILE A 347 -15.03 -12.98 -21.20
CA ILE A 347 -16.47 -13.13 -21.47
C ILE A 347 -16.93 -12.17 -22.56
N PHE A 348 -16.45 -10.93 -22.59
CA PHE A 348 -16.89 -9.93 -23.56
C PHE A 348 -16.03 -9.88 -24.83
N ALA A 349 -14.80 -10.39 -24.83
CA ALA A 349 -13.94 -10.39 -26.02
C ALA A 349 -14.46 -11.35 -27.12
N PRO A 350 -14.14 -11.10 -28.40
CA PRO A 350 -14.29 -12.10 -29.46
C PRO A 350 -13.56 -13.42 -29.09
N LYS A 351 -14.21 -14.54 -29.35
CA LYS A 351 -13.74 -15.88 -28.98
C LYS A 351 -12.79 -16.42 -30.04
N CYS A 352 -11.59 -16.80 -29.60
CA CYS A 352 -10.67 -17.61 -30.39
C CYS A 352 -11.00 -19.09 -30.17
N ILE A 353 -11.49 -19.77 -31.21
CA ILE A 353 -11.90 -21.19 -31.15
C ILE A 353 -10.79 -22.13 -31.63
N GLU A 354 -9.69 -21.59 -32.16
CA GLU A 354 -8.57 -22.33 -32.74
C GLU A 354 -7.64 -22.94 -31.69
N THR A 355 -7.75 -22.52 -30.43
CA THR A 355 -6.92 -23.04 -29.34
C THR A 355 -7.34 -24.46 -28.96
N ALA A 356 -6.43 -25.42 -29.16
CA ALA A 356 -6.58 -26.76 -28.63
C ALA A 356 -6.30 -26.79 -27.11
N GLU A 357 -7.10 -27.52 -26.35
CA GLU A 357 -6.88 -27.76 -24.92
C GLU A 357 -6.45 -29.21 -24.72
N ASN A 358 -5.27 -29.44 -24.14
CA ASN A 358 -4.73 -30.79 -23.91
C ASN A 358 -4.70 -31.69 -25.17
N GLY A 359 -4.54 -31.08 -26.35
CA GLY A 359 -4.54 -31.80 -27.64
C GLY A 359 -5.93 -32.09 -28.21
N GLU A 360 -7.00 -31.72 -27.52
CA GLU A 360 -8.38 -31.78 -28.03
C GLU A 360 -8.76 -30.44 -28.68
N SER A 361 -9.22 -30.47 -29.93
CA SER A 361 -9.78 -29.33 -30.65
C SER A 361 -11.31 -29.41 -30.68
N TYR A 362 -11.95 -28.26 -30.56
CA TYR A 362 -13.40 -28.11 -30.50
C TYR A 362 -13.93 -27.13 -31.56
N ILE A 363 -13.13 -26.85 -32.61
CA ILE A 363 -13.40 -25.81 -33.62
C ILE A 363 -14.75 -26.05 -34.30
N GLU A 364 -14.97 -27.25 -34.83
CA GLU A 364 -16.18 -27.58 -35.59
C GLU A 364 -17.42 -27.55 -34.70
N GLU A 365 -17.33 -28.09 -33.48
CA GLU A 365 -18.40 -28.02 -32.51
C GLU A 365 -18.70 -26.56 -32.09
N CYS A 366 -17.69 -25.70 -31.98
CA CYS A 366 -17.87 -24.26 -31.73
C CYS A 366 -18.58 -23.56 -32.88
N LYS A 367 -18.20 -23.84 -34.14
CA LYS A 367 -18.85 -23.25 -35.33
C LYS A 367 -20.33 -23.63 -35.40
N ILE A 368 -20.66 -24.90 -35.14
CA ILE A 368 -22.05 -25.39 -35.13
C ILE A 368 -22.86 -24.65 -34.04
N LEU A 369 -22.38 -24.63 -32.80
CA LEU A 369 -23.11 -23.95 -31.72
C LEU A 369 -23.18 -22.44 -31.92
N TYR A 370 -22.14 -21.82 -32.49
CA TYR A 370 -22.11 -20.40 -32.78
C TYR A 370 -23.21 -20.01 -33.77
N ALA A 371 -23.33 -20.73 -34.89
CA ALA A 371 -24.37 -20.47 -35.89
C ALA A 371 -25.78 -20.58 -35.30
N ILE A 372 -26.05 -21.63 -34.51
CA ILE A 372 -27.35 -21.83 -33.85
C ILE A 372 -27.60 -20.72 -32.82
N LEU A 373 -26.60 -20.34 -32.02
CA LEU A 373 -26.73 -19.25 -31.04
C LEU A 373 -27.04 -17.92 -31.72
N CYS A 374 -26.35 -17.59 -32.82
CA CYS A 374 -26.62 -16.37 -33.58
C CYS A 374 -28.07 -16.33 -34.09
N GLU A 375 -28.56 -17.43 -34.67
CA GLU A 375 -29.95 -17.55 -35.12
C GLU A 375 -30.95 -17.36 -33.96
N MET A 376 -30.71 -18.01 -32.82
CA MET A 376 -31.56 -17.87 -31.62
C MET A 376 -31.57 -16.44 -31.07
N ILE A 377 -30.42 -15.76 -31.07
CA ILE A 377 -30.30 -14.37 -30.60
C ILE A 377 -31.04 -13.42 -31.53
N GLU A 378 -30.91 -13.58 -32.85
CA GLU A 378 -31.57 -12.74 -33.86
C GLU A 378 -33.09 -12.91 -33.85
N SER A 379 -33.56 -14.16 -33.69
CA SER A 379 -34.99 -14.49 -33.62
C SER A 379 -35.63 -14.23 -32.26
N LYS A 380 -34.85 -13.84 -31.24
CA LYS A 380 -35.29 -13.68 -29.84
C LYS A 380 -35.97 -14.94 -29.30
N ASP A 381 -35.35 -16.10 -29.55
CA ASP A 381 -35.87 -17.41 -29.18
C ASP A 381 -36.20 -17.48 -27.67
N LEU A 382 -37.39 -18.01 -27.34
CA LEU A 382 -37.86 -18.17 -25.96
C LEU A 382 -36.98 -19.11 -25.13
N ASN A 383 -36.21 -20.00 -25.78
CA ASN A 383 -35.29 -20.89 -25.08
C ASN A 383 -34.07 -20.15 -24.49
N LEU A 384 -33.83 -18.88 -24.83
CA LEU A 384 -32.77 -18.06 -24.23
C LEU A 384 -33.11 -17.52 -22.83
N GLN A 385 -34.34 -17.77 -22.34
CA GLN A 385 -34.78 -17.22 -21.05
C GLN A 385 -34.08 -17.86 -19.85
N ASP A 386 -33.69 -19.13 -19.92
CA ASP A 386 -32.99 -19.82 -18.84
C ASP A 386 -31.99 -20.85 -19.38
N TYR A 387 -31.06 -21.27 -18.52
CA TYR A 387 -29.96 -22.13 -18.93
C TYR A 387 -30.42 -23.52 -19.36
N GLU A 388 -31.44 -24.09 -18.71
CA GLU A 388 -31.91 -25.44 -19.02
C GLU A 388 -32.61 -25.48 -20.36
N SER A 389 -33.46 -24.49 -20.66
CA SER A 389 -34.09 -24.31 -21.96
C SER A 389 -33.06 -24.10 -23.07
N LEU A 390 -32.06 -23.22 -22.85
CA LEU A 390 -30.96 -23.00 -23.79
C LEU A 390 -30.22 -24.31 -24.07
N LYS A 391 -29.81 -24.99 -23.00
CA LYS A 391 -29.03 -26.24 -23.08
C LYS A 391 -29.77 -27.29 -23.89
N ASN A 392 -31.04 -27.53 -23.57
CA ASN A 392 -31.85 -28.55 -24.25
C ASN A 392 -32.06 -28.21 -25.72
N ALA A 393 -32.36 -26.94 -26.04
CA ALA A 393 -32.53 -26.50 -27.42
C ALA A 393 -31.24 -26.63 -28.24
N LEU A 394 -30.10 -26.20 -27.69
CA LEU A 394 -28.81 -26.33 -28.37
C LEU A 394 -28.39 -27.79 -28.57
N MET A 395 -28.57 -28.66 -27.55
CA MET A 395 -28.26 -30.09 -27.70
C MET A 395 -29.12 -30.75 -28.78
N GLN A 396 -30.41 -30.40 -28.86
CA GLN A 396 -31.31 -30.94 -29.86
C GLN A 396 -30.95 -30.47 -31.27
N ARG A 397 -30.67 -29.18 -31.46
CA ARG A 397 -30.36 -28.60 -32.79
C ARG A 397 -28.96 -28.97 -33.30
N SER A 398 -27.98 -29.08 -32.41
CA SER A 398 -26.59 -29.40 -32.78
C SER A 398 -26.30 -30.90 -32.85
N ASN A 399 -27.12 -31.74 -32.20
CA ASN A 399 -26.86 -33.16 -31.95
C ASN A 399 -25.55 -33.44 -31.19
N LEU A 400 -24.98 -32.43 -30.52
CA LEU A 400 -23.76 -32.55 -29.71
C LEU A 400 -24.09 -33.01 -28.28
N LYS A 401 -23.20 -33.79 -27.66
CA LYS A 401 -23.35 -34.33 -26.30
C LYS A 401 -22.03 -34.35 -25.53
N GLY A 402 -22.11 -34.41 -24.21
CA GLY A 402 -20.94 -34.57 -23.34
C GLY A 402 -19.91 -33.44 -23.51
N LYS A 403 -18.62 -33.78 -23.50
CA LYS A 403 -17.53 -32.79 -23.68
C LYS A 403 -17.66 -31.98 -24.97
N LYS A 404 -18.05 -32.65 -26.06
CA LYS A 404 -18.29 -32.03 -27.38
C LYS A 404 -19.44 -31.02 -27.41
N PHE A 405 -20.23 -30.92 -26.36
CA PHE A 405 -21.25 -29.89 -26.19
C PHE A 405 -20.81 -28.84 -25.16
N PHE A 406 -20.48 -29.29 -23.94
CA PHE A 406 -20.25 -28.38 -22.82
C PHE A 406 -18.97 -27.54 -22.97
N LYS A 407 -17.90 -28.09 -23.55
CA LYS A 407 -16.66 -27.34 -23.78
C LYS A 407 -16.87 -26.24 -24.83
N PRO A 408 -17.39 -26.51 -26.04
CA PRO A 408 -17.74 -25.47 -27.01
C PRO A 408 -18.70 -24.41 -26.46
N LEU A 409 -19.78 -24.81 -25.79
CA LEU A 409 -20.74 -23.86 -25.24
C LEU A 409 -20.07 -22.91 -24.24
N ARG A 410 -19.21 -23.44 -23.37
CA ARG A 410 -18.44 -22.63 -22.43
C ARG A 410 -17.47 -21.69 -23.13
N ILE A 411 -16.73 -22.17 -24.13
CA ILE A 411 -15.83 -21.31 -24.92
C ILE A 411 -16.63 -20.14 -25.51
N LEU A 412 -17.79 -20.40 -26.12
CA LEU A 412 -18.60 -19.36 -26.74
C LEU A 412 -19.17 -18.37 -25.72
N LEU A 413 -19.54 -18.82 -24.52
CA LEU A 413 -20.13 -17.96 -23.49
C LEU A 413 -19.10 -17.24 -22.60
N THR A 414 -17.89 -17.78 -22.44
CA THR A 414 -16.92 -17.28 -21.44
C THR A 414 -15.50 -17.08 -21.97
N GLY A 415 -15.18 -17.54 -23.18
CA GLY A 415 -13.82 -17.50 -23.72
C GLY A 415 -12.84 -18.43 -23.00
N GLN A 416 -13.36 -19.39 -22.24
CA GLN A 416 -12.56 -20.32 -21.46
C GLN A 416 -13.12 -21.74 -21.59
N THR A 417 -12.30 -22.72 -21.28
CA THR A 417 -12.66 -24.14 -21.32
C THR A 417 -13.05 -24.69 -19.94
N HIS A 418 -12.85 -23.91 -18.89
CA HIS A 418 -13.14 -24.21 -17.49
C HIS A 418 -13.58 -22.93 -16.77
N GLY A 419 -14.10 -23.06 -15.55
CA GLY A 419 -14.60 -21.96 -14.74
C GLY A 419 -15.91 -22.32 -14.03
N LEU A 420 -16.61 -21.31 -13.52
CA LEU A 420 -17.90 -21.45 -12.82
C LEU A 420 -18.94 -22.24 -13.61
N GLU A 421 -19.88 -22.87 -12.93
CA GLU A 421 -20.96 -23.58 -13.61
C GLU A 421 -21.76 -22.66 -14.53
N LEU A 422 -21.99 -23.10 -15.77
CA LEU A 422 -22.69 -22.28 -16.76
C LEU A 422 -24.11 -21.92 -16.31
N SER A 423 -24.76 -22.82 -15.56
CA SER A 423 -26.08 -22.58 -14.96
C SER A 423 -26.09 -21.44 -13.95
N GLU A 424 -24.97 -21.16 -13.27
CA GLU A 424 -24.86 -20.08 -12.28
C GLU A 424 -24.64 -18.72 -12.95
N ILE A 425 -23.83 -18.68 -14.01
CA ILE A 425 -23.46 -17.42 -14.67
C ILE A 425 -24.45 -17.03 -15.79
N TYR A 426 -25.09 -17.99 -16.45
CA TYR A 426 -26.00 -17.73 -17.59
C TYR A 426 -27.15 -16.76 -17.29
N PRO A 427 -27.80 -16.77 -16.09
CA PRO A 427 -28.81 -15.78 -15.74
C PRO A 427 -28.37 -14.32 -15.91
N TYR A 428 -27.05 -14.06 -15.85
CA TYR A 428 -26.43 -12.76 -16.06
C TYR A 428 -25.95 -12.60 -17.51
N LEU A 429 -25.35 -13.64 -18.10
CA LEU A 429 -24.88 -13.61 -19.49
C LEU A 429 -26.01 -13.39 -20.50
N ARG A 430 -27.22 -13.91 -20.23
CA ARG A 430 -28.36 -13.85 -21.16
C ARG A 430 -28.71 -12.43 -21.62
N PHE A 431 -28.43 -11.42 -20.80
CA PHE A 431 -28.68 -10.01 -21.13
C PHE A 431 -27.67 -9.42 -22.12
N PHE A 432 -26.54 -10.10 -22.31
CA PHE A 432 -25.40 -9.64 -23.11
C PHE A 432 -25.03 -10.63 -24.23
N LEU A 433 -25.88 -11.59 -24.58
CA LEU A 433 -25.53 -12.64 -25.55
C LEU A 433 -25.06 -12.07 -26.90
N LYS A 434 -25.63 -10.96 -27.34
CA LYS A 434 -25.21 -10.27 -28.57
C LYS A 434 -23.76 -9.75 -28.48
N ASP A 435 -23.32 -9.33 -27.31
CA ASP A 435 -21.97 -8.82 -27.07
C ASP A 435 -20.98 -9.94 -26.70
N ILE A 436 -21.48 -11.06 -26.15
CA ILE A 436 -20.67 -12.21 -25.74
C ILE A 436 -20.38 -13.16 -26.90
N VAL A 437 -21.41 -13.49 -27.71
CA VAL A 437 -21.33 -14.51 -28.76
C VAL A 437 -20.76 -13.88 -30.03
N ARG A 438 -19.43 -13.74 -30.05
CA ARG A 438 -18.67 -13.18 -31.16
C ARG A 438 -17.43 -14.04 -31.41
N LEU A 439 -17.13 -14.36 -32.66
CA LEU A 439 -15.87 -15.02 -33.02
C LEU A 439 -14.84 -13.99 -33.50
N ASP A 440 -13.56 -14.31 -33.33
CA ASP A 440 -12.49 -13.53 -33.94
C ASP A 440 -12.53 -13.64 -35.48
N ARG A 441 -12.14 -12.59 -36.18
CA ARG A 441 -12.32 -12.47 -37.65
C ARG A 441 -11.62 -13.58 -38.44
N ASN A 442 -10.51 -14.11 -37.91
CA ASN A 442 -9.77 -15.20 -38.55
C ASN A 442 -10.54 -16.54 -38.46
N ALA A 443 -11.32 -16.76 -37.41
CA ALA A 443 -12.09 -18.00 -37.23
C ALA A 443 -13.32 -18.12 -38.16
N ILE A 444 -13.73 -17.00 -38.79
CA ILE A 444 -14.88 -16.94 -39.71
C ILE A 444 -14.45 -17.22 -41.17
N ALA A 445 -13.17 -16.99 -41.52
CA ALA A 445 -12.69 -17.07 -42.90
C ALA A 445 -12.69 -18.49 -43.48
N ASP A 446 -12.62 -19.52 -42.64
CA ASP A 446 -12.57 -20.92 -43.08
C ASP A 446 -13.94 -21.54 -43.38
N SER A 447 -15.07 -20.88 -43.07
CA SER A 447 -16.40 -21.44 -43.41
C SER A 447 -16.87 -21.13 -44.83
N ASN A 448 -16.25 -20.17 -45.52
CA ASN A 448 -16.65 -19.76 -46.86
C ASN A 448 -15.79 -20.37 -47.98
N ALA A 449 -14.72 -21.10 -47.66
CA ALA A 449 -13.87 -21.74 -48.67
C ALA A 449 -14.45 -23.05 -49.23
N ASP A 450 -15.23 -23.79 -48.43
CA ASP A 450 -15.71 -25.14 -48.80
C ASP A 450 -17.04 -25.18 -49.59
N SER A 451 -17.71 -24.04 -49.82
CA SER A 451 -18.96 -24.00 -50.60
C SER A 451 -18.77 -23.68 -52.09
N THR A 452 -17.53 -23.42 -52.54
CA THR A 452 -17.26 -23.01 -53.94
C THR A 452 -16.65 -24.11 -54.82
N GLN A 453 -16.48 -25.34 -54.30
CA GLN A 453 -15.79 -26.43 -55.01
C GLN A 453 -16.66 -27.66 -55.31
N ALA A 454 -17.98 -27.50 -55.29
CA ALA A 454 -18.95 -28.54 -55.71
C ALA A 454 -19.77 -28.17 -56.97
N ILE A 455 -19.35 -27.15 -57.73
CA ILE A 455 -19.90 -26.85 -59.07
C ILE A 455 -18.73 -26.60 -60.03
N LYS A 456 -17.99 -27.66 -60.34
CA LYS A 456 -17.17 -27.85 -61.56
C LYS A 456 -16.42 -29.17 -61.45
N ASN A 457 -17.12 -30.26 -61.78
CA ASN A 457 -16.72 -31.29 -62.75
C ASN A 457 -17.64 -32.49 -62.61
#